data_AF-A0A3B0Z7J9-F1
#
_entry.id   AF-A0A3B0Z7J9-F1
#
_cell.length_a   1.000
_cell.length_b   1.000
_cell.length_c   1.000
_cell.angle_alpha   90.00
_cell.angle_beta   90.00
_cell.angle_gamma   90.00
#
_symmetry.space_group_name_H-M   'P 1'
#
loop_
_entity.id
_entity.type
_entity.pdbx_description
1 polymer ?
#
loop_
_entity_poly.entity_id
_entity_poly.type
_entity_poly.pdbx_seq_one_letter_code
_entity_poly.pdbx_strand_id
1 'polypeptide(L)'
;MDDLDRAIADEDAHGFIKVLTVPGKDRILGVTIVAEHSGDLIAEYVTAMKHGLGLNKILGTIHIYPTMAEANKYVAGNWKRAHAPQRLLRWVERFHTWRRGT
;
A
#
# COMPACT_ATOMS: atom_id res chain seq x y z
N MET A 1 1.54 -4.50 -12.81
CA MET A 1 1.47 -5.08 -11.44
C MET A 1 2.71 -5.92 -11.19
N ASP A 2 3.86 -5.42 -11.64
CA ASP A 2 4.99 -6.27 -12.03
C ASP A 2 5.91 -6.65 -10.86
N ASP A 3 5.62 -6.12 -9.67
CA ASP A 3 6.36 -6.41 -8.42
C ASP A 3 5.67 -7.46 -7.54
N LEU A 4 4.58 -8.08 -8.03
CA LEU A 4 3.84 -9.09 -7.29
C LEU A 4 4.20 -10.49 -7.78
N ASP A 5 4.83 -11.31 -6.95
CA ASP A 5 5.27 -12.66 -7.31
C ASP A 5 4.13 -13.52 -7.89
N ARG A 6 2.90 -13.33 -7.40
CA ARG A 6 1.68 -13.96 -7.95
C ARG A 6 1.38 -13.49 -9.38
N ALA A 7 1.44 -12.19 -9.66
CA ALA A 7 1.12 -11.64 -10.98
C ALA A 7 2.20 -11.97 -12.03
N ILE A 8 3.45 -12.14 -11.58
CA ILE A 8 4.55 -12.62 -12.41
C ILE A 8 4.38 -14.12 -12.71
N ALA A 9 3.94 -14.91 -11.72
CA ALA A 9 3.73 -16.35 -11.87
C ALA A 9 2.54 -16.70 -12.78
N ASP A 10 1.49 -15.88 -12.78
CA ASP A 10 0.25 -16.13 -13.52
C ASP A 10 0.26 -15.54 -14.97
N GLU A 11 1.39 -14.99 -15.47
CA GLU A 11 1.49 -14.20 -16.74
C GLU A 11 0.52 -12.98 -16.81
N ASP A 12 -0.11 -12.65 -15.68
CA ASP A 12 -1.26 -11.75 -15.55
C ASP A 12 -0.87 -10.35 -15.06
N ALA A 13 0.38 -9.94 -15.28
CA ALA A 13 0.96 -8.72 -14.74
C ALA A 13 0.38 -7.41 -15.33
N HIS A 14 -0.61 -7.49 -16.23
CA HIS A 14 -1.23 -6.34 -16.88
C HIS A 14 -2.34 -5.72 -16.03
N GLY A 15 -2.10 -4.50 -15.54
CA GLY A 15 -3.11 -3.79 -14.77
C GLY A 15 -2.54 -2.74 -13.81
N PHE A 16 -3.45 -2.01 -13.17
CA PHE A 16 -3.11 -1.05 -12.12
C PHE A 16 -4.21 -0.90 -11.07
N ILE A 17 -3.79 -0.46 -9.89
CA ILE A 17 -4.67 0.00 -8.81
C ILE A 17 -4.31 1.46 -8.52
N LYS A 18 -5.30 2.35 -8.61
CA LYS A 18 -5.16 3.77 -8.25
C LYS A 18 -6.05 4.06 -7.06
N VAL A 19 -5.47 4.56 -5.97
CA VAL A 19 -6.18 4.98 -4.76
C VAL A 19 -6.06 6.48 -4.58
N LEU A 20 -7.18 7.16 -4.37
CA LEU A 20 -7.23 8.57 -4.01
C LEU A 20 -7.39 8.73 -2.51
N THR A 21 -6.58 9.58 -1.88
CA THR A 21 -6.68 9.90 -0.45
C THR A 21 -6.81 11.40 -0.21
N VAL A 22 -7.35 11.76 0.94
CA VAL A 22 -7.33 13.15 1.41
C VAL A 22 -5.88 13.64 1.57
N PRO A 23 -5.53 14.86 1.15
CA PRO A 23 -4.18 15.39 1.33
C PRO A 23 -3.71 15.30 2.80
N GLY A 24 -2.53 14.72 3.01
CA GLY A 24 -1.91 14.56 4.34
C GLY A 24 -2.59 13.56 5.27
N LYS A 25 -3.61 12.81 4.80
CA LYS A 25 -4.33 11.79 5.58
C LYS A 25 -4.44 10.50 4.78
N ASP A 26 -4.61 9.38 5.47
CA ASP A 26 -4.74 8.06 4.82
C ASP A 26 -6.19 7.68 4.47
N ARG A 27 -7.15 8.58 4.70
CA ARG A 27 -8.56 8.38 4.36
C ARG A 27 -8.73 8.20 2.86
N ILE A 28 -9.30 7.07 2.47
CA ILE A 28 -9.60 6.72 1.08
C ILE A 28 -10.84 7.48 0.61
N LEU A 29 -10.74 8.10 -0.57
CA LEU A 29 -11.83 8.81 -1.26
C LEU A 29 -12.43 7.98 -2.40
N GLY A 30 -11.63 7.11 -3.00
CA GLY A 30 -12.05 6.25 -4.10
C GLY A 30 -10.90 5.41 -4.63
N VAL A 31 -11.24 4.34 -5.33
CA VAL A 31 -10.29 3.39 -5.92
C VAL A 31 -10.71 3.04 -7.33
N THR A 32 -9.74 2.91 -8.24
CA THR A 32 -9.92 2.38 -9.59
C THR A 32 -8.98 1.20 -9.77
N ILE A 33 -9.51 0.06 -10.20
CA ILE A 33 -8.75 -1.18 -10.44
C ILE A 33 -9.02 -1.64 -11.86
N VAL A 34 -7.95 -1.92 -12.60
CA VAL A 34 -7.98 -2.59 -13.90
C VAL A 34 -7.02 -3.77 -13.79
N ALA A 35 -7.54 -4.99 -13.71
CA ALA A 35 -6.79 -6.24 -13.63
C ALA A 35 -7.74 -7.44 -13.74
N GLU A 36 -7.20 -8.60 -14.11
CA GLU A 36 -7.82 -9.90 -13.83
C GLU A 36 -8.03 -10.01 -12.30
N HIS A 37 -9.20 -10.47 -11.85
CA HIS A 37 -9.63 -10.48 -10.43
C HIS A 37 -9.90 -9.11 -9.76
N SER A 38 -10.09 -8.02 -10.51
CA SER A 38 -10.44 -6.71 -9.93
C SER A 38 -11.66 -6.73 -8.99
N GLY A 39 -12.65 -7.60 -9.26
CA GLY A 39 -13.83 -7.79 -8.41
C GLY A 39 -13.53 -8.34 -7.01
N ASP A 40 -12.49 -9.15 -6.87
CA ASP A 40 -12.06 -9.70 -5.58
C ASP A 40 -11.26 -8.64 -4.80
N LEU A 41 -10.41 -7.90 -5.49
CA LEU A 41 -9.57 -6.86 -4.89
C LEU A 41 -10.37 -5.65 -4.39
N ILE A 42 -11.42 -5.25 -5.11
CA ILE A 42 -12.20 -4.06 -4.77
C ILE A 42 -13.01 -4.24 -3.47
N ALA A 43 -13.34 -5.48 -3.08
CA ALA A 43 -14.14 -5.78 -1.90
C ALA A 43 -13.50 -5.26 -0.60
N GLU A 44 -12.17 -5.37 -0.46
CA GLU A 44 -11.45 -4.83 0.69
C GLU A 44 -11.56 -3.30 0.74
N TYR A 45 -11.41 -2.61 -0.39
CA TYR A 45 -11.51 -1.16 -0.46
C TYR A 45 -12.93 -0.66 -0.20
N VAL A 46 -13.96 -1.37 -0.68
CA VAL A 46 -15.37 -1.06 -0.37
C VAL A 46 -15.61 -1.15 1.14
N THR A 47 -15.13 -2.23 1.77
CA THR A 47 -15.24 -2.42 3.22
C THR A 47 -14.49 -1.32 3.98
N ALA A 48 -13.26 -1.00 3.55
CA ALA A 48 -12.45 0.05 4.16
C ALA A 48 -13.14 1.41 4.06
N MET A 49 -13.65 1.79 2.89
CA MET A 49 -14.39 3.04 2.70
C MET A 49 -15.68 3.09 3.51
N LYS A 50 -16.44 1.98 3.55
CA LYS A 50 -17.69 1.87 4.33
C LYS A 50 -17.47 2.11 5.82
N HIS A 51 -16.36 1.62 6.36
CA HIS A 51 -16.02 1.72 7.78
C HIS A 51 -15.04 2.84 8.12
N GLY A 52 -14.64 3.66 7.14
CA GLY A 52 -13.70 4.77 7.35
C GLY A 52 -12.27 4.32 7.70
N LEU A 53 -11.86 3.11 7.28
CA LEU A 53 -10.50 2.61 7.44
C LEU A 53 -9.61 3.19 6.35
N GLY A 54 -8.48 3.77 6.75
CA GLY A 54 -7.49 4.35 5.84
C GLY A 54 -6.43 3.37 5.37
N LEU A 55 -5.55 3.81 4.48
CA LEU A 55 -4.47 3.00 3.92
C LEU A 55 -3.50 2.45 4.97
N ASN A 56 -3.29 3.10 6.12
CA ASN A 56 -2.46 2.52 7.17
C ASN A 56 -3.08 1.25 7.76
N LYS A 57 -4.42 1.13 7.79
CA LYS A 57 -5.10 -0.07 8.27
C LYS A 57 -4.96 -1.21 7.28
N ILE A 58 -5.13 -0.95 5.98
CA ILE A 58 -4.84 -1.95 4.92
C ILE A 58 -3.39 -2.41 5.00
N LEU A 59 -2.42 -1.47 5.13
CA LEU A 59 -1.00 -1.82 5.26
C LEU A 59 -0.71 -2.70 6.49
N GLY A 60 -1.40 -2.45 7.60
CA GLY A 60 -1.26 -3.21 8.85
C GLY A 60 -1.97 -4.57 8.85
N THR A 61 -2.85 -4.84 7.89
CA THR A 61 -3.55 -6.12 7.75
C THR A 61 -2.61 -7.19 7.20
N ILE A 62 -2.68 -8.39 7.77
CA ILE A 62 -1.98 -9.56 7.25
C ILE A 62 -2.69 -10.01 5.96
N HIS A 63 -2.01 -9.85 4.84
CA HIS A 63 -2.43 -10.38 3.55
C HIS A 63 -1.75 -11.74 3.36
N ILE A 64 -2.52 -12.73 2.92
CA ILE A 64 -2.04 -14.10 2.72
C ILE A 64 -1.14 -14.13 1.48
N TYR A 65 -0.02 -14.84 1.60
CA TYR A 65 0.90 -15.11 0.49
C TYR A 65 0.77 -16.57 0.01
N PRO A 66 0.83 -16.86 -1.31
CA PRO A 66 0.85 -15.91 -2.44
C PRO A 66 -0.59 -15.62 -2.93
N THR A 67 -1.06 -14.37 -2.85
CA THR A 67 -2.40 -13.99 -3.37
C THR A 67 -2.43 -12.62 -4.03
N MET A 68 -3.41 -12.40 -4.93
CA MET A 68 -3.62 -11.07 -5.55
C MET A 68 -3.98 -9.99 -4.53
N ALA A 69 -4.57 -10.36 -3.38
CA ALA A 69 -4.89 -9.42 -2.31
C ALA A 69 -3.65 -8.67 -1.81
N GLU A 70 -2.46 -9.27 -1.91
CA GLU A 70 -1.21 -8.59 -1.59
C GLU A 70 -1.02 -7.30 -2.39
N ALA A 71 -1.56 -7.18 -3.61
CA ALA A 71 -1.54 -5.94 -4.39
C ALA A 71 -2.09 -4.74 -3.61
N ASN A 72 -3.17 -4.93 -2.84
CA ASN A 72 -3.77 -3.87 -2.02
C ASN A 72 -2.81 -3.40 -0.91
N LYS A 73 -2.10 -4.35 -0.29
CA LYS A 73 -1.02 -4.08 0.68
C LYS A 73 0.14 -3.33 0.04
N TYR A 74 0.57 -3.74 -1.16
CA TYR A 74 1.65 -3.08 -1.90
C TYR A 74 1.31 -1.62 -2.22
N VAL A 75 0.07 -1.35 -2.67
CA VAL A 75 -0.42 0.02 -2.90
C VAL A 75 -0.35 0.85 -1.61
N ALA A 76 -0.84 0.29 -0.49
CA ALA A 76 -0.78 0.97 0.79
C ALA A 76 0.67 1.24 1.26
N GLY A 77 1.59 0.31 0.99
CA GLY A 77 3.02 0.44 1.26
C GLY A 77 3.69 1.53 0.40
N ASN A 78 3.38 1.58 -0.90
CA ASN A 78 3.83 2.63 -1.80
C ASN A 78 3.35 4.01 -1.35
N TRP A 79 2.06 4.12 -0.98
CA TRP A 79 1.50 5.35 -0.42
C TRP A 79 2.23 5.75 0.87
N LYS A 80 2.48 4.80 1.79
CA LYS A 80 3.17 5.09 3.06
C LYS A 80 4.60 5.59 2.86
N ARG A 81 5.34 4.99 1.91
CA ARG A 81 6.69 5.44 1.53
C ARG A 81 6.66 6.86 0.97
N ALA A 82 5.71 7.18 0.10
CA ALA A 82 5.55 8.53 -0.47
C ALA A 82 5.18 9.59 0.59
N HIS A 83 4.52 9.19 1.68
CA HIS A 83 4.10 10.07 2.78
C HIS A 83 5.00 9.96 4.02
N ALA A 84 6.18 9.35 3.90
CA ALA A 84 7.11 9.22 5.01
C ALA A 84 7.68 10.60 5.40
N PRO A 85 7.76 10.94 6.70
CA PRO A 85 8.25 12.23 7.16
C PRO A 85 9.78 12.32 6.99
N GLN A 86 10.23 12.72 5.80
CA GLN A 86 11.66 12.71 5.42
C GLN A 86 12.55 13.53 6.36
N ARG A 87 12.05 14.65 6.88
CA ARG A 87 12.80 15.47 7.85
C ARG A 87 13.07 14.70 9.15
N LEU A 88 12.06 13.99 9.66
CA LEU A 88 12.19 13.19 10.87
C LEU A 88 13.15 12.03 10.63
N LEU A 89 13.06 11.36 9.48
CA LEU A 89 13.97 10.27 9.12
C LEU A 89 15.43 10.73 9.12
N ARG A 90 15.73 11.91 8.57
CA ARG A 90 17.09 12.49 8.64
C ARG A 90 17.56 12.78 10.05
N TRP A 91 16.68 13.25 10.93
CA TRP A 91 17.01 13.46 12.34
C TRP A 91 17.31 12.14 13.06
N VAL A 92 16.46 11.15 12.83
CA VAL A 92 16.59 9.79 13.38
C VAL A 92 17.90 9.16 12.88
N GLU A 93 18.22 9.29 11.59
CA GLU A 93 19.49 8.84 11.02
C GLU A 93 20.68 9.51 11.71
N ARG A 94 20.69 10.84 11.83
CA ARG A 94 21.76 11.58 12.52
C ARG A 94 21.92 11.13 13.97
N PHE A 95 20.82 10.92 14.68
CA PHE A 95 20.83 10.41 16.05
C PHE A 95 21.40 8.99 16.13
N HIS A 96 20.99 8.09 15.24
CA HIS A 96 21.53 6.73 15.19
C HIS A 96 23.01 6.69 14.82
N THR A 97 23.47 7.55 13.92
CA THR A 97 24.89 7.66 13.58
C THR A 97 25.71 8.14 14.78
N TRP A 98 25.26 9.20 15.48
CA TRP A 98 25.89 9.63 16.72
C TRP A 98 25.95 8.51 17.77
N ARG A 99 24.85 7.75 17.94
CA ARG A 99 24.79 6.62 18.88
C ARG A 99 25.66 5.42 18.50
N ARG A 100 25.97 5.23 17.22
CA ARG A 100 26.78 4.10 16.74
C ARG A 100 28.29 4.35 16.88
N GLY A 101 28.72 5.54 17.30
CA GLY A 101 30.11 5.81 17.65
C GLY A 101 31.10 5.83 16.47
N THR A 102 30.61 6.02 15.24
CA THR A 102 31.44 6.28 14.04
C THR A 102 31.31 7.73 13.62
#